data_AF-A0A949LLI6-F1
#
_entry.id   AF-A0A949LLI6-F1
#
_cell.length_a   1.000
_cell.length_b   1.000
_cell.length_c   1.000
_cell.angle_alpha   90.00
_cell.angle_beta   90.00
_cell.angle_gamma   90.00
#
_symmetry.space_group_name_H-M   'P 1'
#
loop_
_entity.id
_entity.type
_entity.pdbx_description
1 polymer ?
#
loop_
_entity_poly.entity_id
_entity_poly.type
_entity_poly.pdbx_seq_one_letter_code
_entity_poly.pdbx_strand_id
1 'polypeptide(L)'
;MTKNRVSFSFLEWVGWFGLVILLFSYALITLGTWNADNTLYQLCNLVGSLAIAWIAFKKNDAQPAILNFAWAGIALFALIGLFK
;
A
#
# COMPACT_ATOMS: atom_id res chain seq x y z
N MET A 1 12.93 -18.10 -28.88
CA MET A 1 12.21 -17.50 -27.74
C MET A 1 13.23 -17.15 -26.65
N THR A 2 13.70 -15.92 -26.61
CA THR A 2 14.58 -15.43 -25.54
C THR A 2 13.76 -15.29 -24.26
N LYS A 3 14.06 -16.11 -23.23
CA LYS A 3 13.47 -15.93 -21.90
C LYS A 3 13.97 -14.59 -21.34
N ASN A 4 13.15 -13.54 -21.45
CA ASN A 4 13.36 -12.32 -20.69
C ASN A 4 13.28 -12.70 -19.20
N ARG A 5 14.43 -12.72 -18.53
CA ARG A 5 14.45 -12.83 -17.07
C ARG A 5 13.93 -11.51 -16.52
N VAL A 6 12.81 -11.55 -15.81
CA VAL A 6 12.33 -10.39 -15.05
C VAL A 6 13.33 -10.18 -13.92
N SER A 7 14.20 -9.18 -14.04
CA SER A 7 15.12 -8.77 -12.98
C SER A 7 14.51 -7.58 -12.25
N PHE A 8 14.07 -7.78 -11.01
CA PHE A 8 13.52 -6.69 -10.21
C PHE A 8 14.62 -5.81 -9.65
N SER A 9 14.47 -4.50 -9.83
CA SER A 9 15.27 -3.52 -9.10
C SER A 9 14.86 -3.46 -7.62
N PHE A 10 15.72 -2.93 -6.75
CA PHE A 10 15.37 -2.68 -5.34
C PHE A 10 14.07 -1.86 -5.19
N LEU A 11 13.87 -0.87 -6.07
CA LEU A 11 12.69 -0.03 -6.06
C LEU A 11 11.41 -0.80 -6.41
N GLU A 12 11.52 -1.81 -7.29
CA GLU A 12 10.39 -2.69 -7.61
C GLU A 12 10.05 -3.61 -6.45
N TRP A 13 11.05 -4.09 -5.71
CA TRP A 13 10.80 -4.84 -4.48
C TRP A 13 10.05 -4.02 -3.42
N VAL A 14 10.35 -2.73 -3.28
CA VAL A 14 9.58 -1.82 -2.40
C VAL A 14 8.11 -1.78 -2.83
N GLY A 15 7.85 -1.64 -4.13
CA GLY A 15 6.50 -1.66 -4.68
C GLY A 15 5.74 -2.95 -4.41
N TRP A 16 6.39 -4.09 -4.67
CA TRP A 16 5.81 -5.42 -4.42
C TRP A 16 5.55 -5.68 -2.94
N PHE A 17 6.46 -5.25 -2.06
CA PHE A 17 6.27 -5.38 -0.62
C PHE A 17 5.11 -4.51 -0.13
N GLY A 18 4.97 -3.28 -0.66
CA GLY A 18 3.81 -2.43 -0.42
C GLY A 18 2.50 -3.08 -0.83
N LEU A 19 2.46 -3.72 -2.01
CA LEU A 19 1.32 -4.49 -2.50
C LEU A 19 0.95 -5.65 -1.56
N VAL A 20 1.94 -6.42 -1.09
CA VAL A 20 1.69 -7.53 -0.16
C VAL A 20 1.12 -7.02 1.16
N ILE A 21 1.67 -5.94 1.73
CA ILE A 21 1.15 -5.34 2.97
C ILE A 21 -0.29 -4.87 2.80
N LEU A 22 -0.57 -4.15 1.71
CA LEU A 22 -1.88 -3.57 1.44
C LEU A 22 -2.94 -4.67 1.26
N LEU A 23 -2.63 -5.71 0.47
CA LEU A 23 -3.53 -6.86 0.27
C LEU A 23 -3.70 -7.69 1.54
N PHE A 24 -2.64 -7.89 2.32
CA PHE A 24 -2.74 -8.56 3.61
C PHE A 24 -3.68 -7.82 4.56
N SER A 25 -3.52 -6.49 4.63
CA SER A 25 -4.40 -5.63 5.43
C SER A 25 -5.86 -5.72 4.99
N TYR A 26 -6.10 -5.65 3.67
CA TYR A 26 -7.44 -5.79 3.10
C TYR A 26 -8.03 -7.19 3.37
N ALA A 27 -7.24 -8.26 3.24
CA ALA A 27 -7.70 -9.60 3.54
C ALA A 27 -8.14 -9.75 5.00
N LEU A 28 -7.37 -9.23 5.96
CA LEU A 28 -7.72 -9.33 7.38
C LEU A 28 -8.99 -8.57 7.75
N ILE A 29 -9.26 -7.40 7.13
CA ILE A 29 -10.53 -6.70 7.37
C ILE A 29 -11.69 -7.42 6.68
N THR A 30 -11.51 -7.96 5.48
CA THR A 30 -12.55 -8.73 4.77
C THR A 30 -12.91 -10.02 5.50
N LEU A 31 -11.93 -10.68 6.12
CA LEU A 31 -12.13 -11.88 6.95
C LEU A 31 -12.71 -11.56 8.34
N GLY A 32 -12.96 -10.28 8.66
CA GLY A 32 -13.47 -9.85 9.96
C GLY A 32 -12.47 -10.01 11.11
N THR A 33 -11.19 -10.26 10.82
CA THR A 33 -10.13 -10.37 11.84
C THR A 33 -9.72 -9.00 12.37
N TRP A 34 -9.66 -8.01 11.47
CA TRP A 34 -9.49 -6.59 11.81
C TRP A 34 -10.75 -5.80 11.48
N ASN A 35 -10.89 -4.64 12.10
CA ASN A 35 -11.92 -3.64 11.81
C ASN A 35 -11.27 -2.32 11.37
N ALA A 36 -12.07 -1.38 10.89
CA ALA A 36 -11.57 -0.08 10.43
C ALA A 36 -10.92 0.74 11.55
N ASP A 37 -11.28 0.51 12.81
CA ASP A 37 -10.71 1.23 13.96
C ASP A 37 -9.40 0.59 14.48
N ASN A 38 -8.93 -0.48 13.84
CA ASN A 38 -7.70 -1.13 14.23
C ASN A 38 -6.47 -0.30 13.79
N THR A 39 -5.64 0.10 14.75
CA THR A 39 -4.43 0.90 14.48
C THR A 39 -3.47 0.18 13.52
N LEU A 40 -3.29 -1.12 13.65
CA LEU A 40 -2.39 -1.89 12.78
C LEU A 40 -2.93 -2.00 11.35
N TYR A 41 -4.26 -2.13 11.19
CA TYR A 41 -4.92 -2.03 9.88
C TYR A 41 -4.60 -0.69 9.22
N GLN A 42 -4.78 0.43 9.91
CA GLN A 42 -4.52 1.75 9.33
C GLN A 42 -3.03 1.99 9.05
N LEU A 43 -2.12 1.50 9.90
CA LEU A 43 -0.68 1.55 9.65
C LEU A 43 -0.28 0.74 8.42
N CYS A 44 -0.81 -0.48 8.26
CA CYS A 44 -0.55 -1.28 7.07
C CYS A 44 -1.06 -0.60 5.80
N ASN A 45 -2.26 -0.02 5.83
CA ASN A 45 -2.79 0.73 4.69
C ASN A 45 -1.91 1.94 4.36
N LEU A 46 -1.47 2.70 5.38
CA LEU A 46 -0.59 3.86 5.18
C LEU A 46 0.76 3.46 4.57
N VAL A 47 1.46 2.49 5.16
CA VAL A 47 2.78 2.05 4.69
C VAL A 47 2.69 1.39 3.32
N GLY A 48 1.71 0.49 3.13
CA GLY A 48 1.52 -0.24 1.88
C GLY A 48 1.20 0.70 0.71
N SER A 49 0.27 1.64 0.93
CA SER A 49 -0.10 2.61 -0.10
C SER A 49 1.03 3.59 -0.41
N LEU A 50 1.77 4.11 0.58
CA LEU A 50 2.92 4.99 0.32
C LEU A 50 4.01 4.30 -0.50
N ALA A 51 4.29 3.02 -0.23
CA ALA A 51 5.27 2.25 -1.00
C ALA A 51 4.84 2.07 -2.48
N ILE A 52 3.56 1.77 -2.73
CA ILE A 52 3.01 1.64 -4.09
C ILE A 52 2.97 3.01 -4.79
N ALA A 53 2.53 4.06 -4.09
CA ALA A 53 2.51 5.42 -4.61
C ALA A 53 3.90 5.88 -5.04
N TRP A 54 4.92 5.58 -4.23
CA TRP A 54 6.31 5.93 -4.52
C TRP A 54 6.84 5.26 -5.80
N ILE A 55 6.65 3.95 -5.96
CA ILE A 55 7.11 3.25 -7.17
C ILE A 55 6.32 3.71 -8.41
N ALA A 56 5.01 3.95 -8.29
CA ALA A 56 4.16 4.42 -9.38
C ALA A 56 4.59 5.81 -9.85
N PHE A 57 4.85 6.72 -8.89
CA PHE A 57 5.39 8.04 -9.18
C PHE A 57 6.76 7.95 -9.88
N LYS A 58 7.65 7.07 -9.43
CA LYS A 58 8.97 6.85 -10.05
C LYS A 58 8.88 6.23 -11.45
N LYS A 59 7.81 5.50 -11.75
CA LYS A 59 7.50 4.96 -13.08
C LYS A 59 6.68 5.91 -13.96
N ASN A 60 6.41 7.15 -13.50
CA ASN A 60 5.53 8.12 -14.16
C ASN A 60 4.11 7.58 -14.43
N ASP A 61 3.65 6.64 -13.59
CA ASP A 61 2.32 6.08 -13.67
C ASP A 61 1.39 6.85 -12.71
N ALA A 62 0.68 7.83 -13.27
CA ALA A 62 -0.11 8.78 -12.49
C ALA A 62 -1.32 8.11 -11.81
N GLN A 63 -1.96 7.14 -12.45
CA GLN A 63 -3.21 6.56 -11.92
C GLN A 63 -2.98 5.79 -10.61
N PRO A 64 -2.04 4.83 -10.50
CA PRO A 64 -1.76 4.16 -9.24
C PRO A 64 -1.11 5.09 -8.22
N ALA A 65 -0.32 6.09 -8.65
CA ALA A 65 0.27 7.06 -7.75
C ALA A 65 -0.82 7.85 -7.01
N ILE A 66 -1.75 8.46 -7.75
CA ILE A 66 -2.84 9.26 -7.18
C ILE A 66 -3.74 8.40 -6.30
N LEU A 67 -4.13 7.21 -6.76
CA LEU A 67 -4.96 6.27 -5.99
C LEU A 67 -4.35 5.96 -4.63
N ASN A 68 -3.07 5.59 -4.61
CA ASN A 68 -2.41 5.19 -3.38
C ASN A 68 -2.07 6.38 -2.48
N PHE A 69 -1.82 7.58 -3.03
CA PHE A 69 -1.72 8.79 -2.22
C PHE A 69 -3.05 9.13 -1.53
N ALA A 70 -4.18 9.00 -2.23
CA ALA A 70 -5.50 9.21 -1.63
C ALA A 70 -5.77 8.18 -0.51
N TRP A 71 -5.43 6.91 -0.74
CA TRP A 71 -5.54 5.85 0.26
C TRP A 71 -4.67 6.14 1.49
N ALA A 72 -3.41 6.56 1.30
CA ALA A 72 -2.54 6.98 2.38
C ALA A 72 -3.15 8.13 3.20
N GLY A 73 -3.76 9.12 2.53
CA GLY A 73 -4.46 10.23 3.18
C GLY A 73 -5.63 9.77 4.06
N ILE A 74 -6.44 8.84 3.57
CA ILE A 74 -7.56 8.25 4.34
C ILE A 74 -7.03 7.50 5.57
N ALA A 75 -5.99 6.68 5.40
CA ALA A 75 -5.39 5.93 6.49
C ALA A 75 -4.79 6.84 7.57
N LEU A 76 -4.12 7.93 7.16
CA LEU A 76 -3.57 8.93 8.06
C LEU A 76 -4.68 9.66 8.83
N PHE A 77 -5.76 10.06 8.15
CA PHE A 77 -6.90 10.69 8.80
C PHE A 77 -7.54 9.77 9.84
N ALA A 78 -7.73 8.49 9.51
CA ALA A 78 -8.25 7.50 10.45
C ALA A 78 -7.32 7.32 11.67
N LEU A 79 -6.00 7.20 11.47
CA LEU A 79 -5.03 7.12 12.57
C LEU A 79 -5.13 8.31 13.52
N ILE A 80 -5.19 9.54 12.98
CA ILE A 80 -5.34 10.75 13.81
C ILE A 80 -6.65 10.71 14.60
N GLY A 81 -7.72 10.17 14.01
CA GLY A 81 -9.00 9.98 14.69
C GLY A 81 -8.97 8.97 15.84
N LEU A 82 -8.15 7.92 15.74
CA LEU A 82 -8.05 6.86 16.77
C LEU A 82 -7.36 7.31 18.07
N PHE A 83 -6.59 8.40 18.04
CA PHE A 83 -5.89 8.93 19.22
C PHE A 83 -6.60 10.14 19.85
N LYS A 84 -7.79 10.49 19.36
CA LYS A 84 -8.65 11.54 19.95
C LYS A 84 -9.67 10.91 20.89
#